data_AF-A0A8S3K0I4-F1
#
_entry.id   AF-A0A8S3K0I4-F1
#
_cell.length_a   1.000
_cell.length_b   1.000
_cell.length_c   1.000
_cell.angle_alpha   90.00
_cell.angle_beta   90.00
_cell.angle_gamma   90.00
#
_symmetry.space_group_name_H-M   'P 1'
#
loop_
_entity.id
_entity.type
_entity.pdbx_description
1 polymer ?
#
loop_
_entity_poly.entity_id
_entity_poly.type
_entity_poly.pdbx_seq_one_letter_code
_entity_poly.pdbx_strand_id
1 'polypeptide(L)'
;IDMCNEGFTIKKALAFSILKNKEKLWADKSMRRVFFKGDSKLVYGSGDTIYRPLLGQTLAIVAEKGPSAFYEGELSDAICEEIQANGGIINRNDLEIYHARIKPAISVSLESNLTVYGVPPPASSAITLLILKVMD
;
A
#
# COMPACT_ATOMS: atom_id res chain seq x y z
N ILE A 1 2.91 11.39 9.77
CA ILE A 1 3.83 12.20 8.94
C ILE A 1 5.22 12.18 9.55
N ASP A 2 5.33 12.43 10.86
CA ASP A 2 6.60 12.47 11.61
C ASP A 2 7.48 11.23 11.42
N MET A 3 6.93 10.02 11.54
CA MET A 3 7.69 8.78 11.29
C MET A 3 8.33 8.71 9.88
N CYS A 4 7.76 9.38 8.87
CA CYS A 4 8.37 9.46 7.54
C CYS A 4 9.57 10.42 7.51
N ASN A 5 9.54 11.48 8.32
CA ASN A 5 10.56 12.53 8.35
C ASN A 5 11.67 12.25 9.38
N GLU A 6 11.29 11.73 10.55
CA GLU A 6 12.19 11.31 11.63
C GLU A 6 12.77 9.91 11.41
N GLY A 7 12.14 9.14 10.52
CA GLY A 7 12.53 7.80 10.15
C GLY A 7 12.07 6.74 11.15
N PHE A 8 12.25 5.48 10.78
CA PHE A 8 11.93 4.35 11.64
C PHE A 8 12.95 3.22 11.48
N THR A 9 13.13 2.45 12.56
CA THR A 9 14.05 1.31 12.56
C THR A 9 13.45 0.12 11.81
N ILE A 10 14.18 -0.38 10.82
CA ILE A 10 13.81 -1.55 10.05
C ILE A 10 13.86 -2.80 10.94
N LYS A 11 12.75 -3.54 10.96
CA LYS A 11 12.66 -4.86 11.61
C LYS A 11 12.96 -5.99 10.61
N LYS A 12 13.21 -7.18 11.15
CA LYS A 12 13.62 -8.38 10.38
C LYS A 12 12.75 -8.65 9.14
N ALA A 13 11.43 -8.54 9.25
CA ALA A 13 10.51 -8.82 8.14
C ALA A 13 10.70 -7.86 6.95
N LEU A 14 10.82 -6.56 7.21
CA LEU A 14 11.06 -5.56 6.17
C LEU A 14 12.46 -5.72 5.56
N ALA A 15 13.49 -5.93 6.39
CA ALA A 15 14.85 -6.19 5.91
C ALA A 15 14.90 -7.40 4.97
N PHE A 16 14.23 -8.49 5.34
CA PHE A 16 14.10 -9.67 4.50
C PHE A 16 13.39 -9.36 3.17
N SER A 17 12.30 -8.60 3.19
CA SER A 17 11.58 -8.21 1.97
C SER A 17 12.43 -7.35 1.04
N ILE A 18 13.17 -6.37 1.57
CA ILE A 18 14.08 -5.52 0.79
C ILE A 18 15.16 -6.38 0.13
N LEU A 19 15.81 -7.26 0.91
CA LEU A 19 16.85 -8.14 0.39
C LEU A 19 16.32 -9.08 -0.71
N LYS A 20 15.16 -9.71 -0.47
CA LYS A 20 14.52 -10.61 -1.45
C LYS A 20 14.18 -9.91 -2.77
N ASN A 21 13.85 -8.62 -2.73
CA ASN A 21 13.46 -7.84 -3.91
C ASN A 21 14.58 -6.93 -4.44
N LYS A 22 15.81 -7.06 -3.93
CA LYS A 22 16.93 -6.14 -4.20
C LYS A 22 17.11 -5.80 -5.67
N GLU A 23 17.14 -6.78 -6.57
CA GLU A 23 17.40 -6.49 -7.99
C GLU A 23 16.25 -5.71 -8.65
N LYS A 24 14.99 -5.99 -8.29
CA LYS A 24 13.83 -5.21 -8.78
C LYS A 24 13.87 -3.77 -8.25
N LEU A 25 14.17 -3.61 -6.96
CA LEU A 25 14.29 -2.30 -6.32
C LEU A 25 15.48 -1.50 -6.88
N TRP A 26 16.55 -2.17 -7.31
CA TRP A 26 17.69 -1.51 -7.94
C TRP A 26 17.36 -1.03 -9.36
N ALA A 27 16.57 -1.80 -10.11
CA ALA A 27 16.19 -1.46 -11.49
C ALA A 27 15.34 -0.19 -11.55
N ASP A 28 14.51 0.05 -10.54
CA ASP A 28 13.67 1.24 -10.42
C ASP A 28 14.43 2.42 -9.75
N LYS A 29 14.47 3.56 -10.43
CA LYS A 29 15.20 4.75 -9.94
C LYS A 29 14.59 5.33 -8.65
N SER A 30 13.26 5.33 -8.55
CA SER A 30 12.55 5.86 -7.39
C SER A 30 12.80 4.98 -6.15
N MET A 31 12.76 3.66 -6.32
CA MET A 31 12.96 2.68 -5.26
C MET A 31 14.42 2.63 -4.80
N ARG A 32 15.38 2.80 -5.72
CA ARG A 32 16.81 2.85 -5.38
C ARG A 32 17.09 3.92 -4.33
N ARG A 33 16.53 5.12 -4.51
CA ARG A 33 16.70 6.25 -3.57
C ARG A 33 16.16 5.97 -2.17
N VAL A 34 15.17 5.08 -2.06
CA VAL A 34 14.50 4.78 -0.78
C VAL A 34 15.19 3.64 -0.04
N PHE A 35 15.56 2.57 -0.74
CA PHE A 35 15.93 1.30 -0.09
C PHE A 35 17.43 0.99 -0.07
N PHE A 36 18.26 1.83 -0.70
CA PHE A 36 19.72 1.64 -0.77
C PHE A 36 20.50 2.72 -0.05
N LYS A 37 21.66 2.34 0.47
CA LYS A 37 22.61 3.22 1.16
C LYS A 37 23.53 3.87 0.12
N GLY A 38 23.27 5.15 -0.16
CA GLY A 38 24.01 5.93 -1.15
C GLY A 38 23.90 5.34 -2.56
N ASP A 39 24.96 5.48 -3.35
CA ASP A 39 24.98 5.04 -4.76
C ASP A 39 25.41 3.58 -4.95
N SER A 40 25.50 2.82 -3.86
CA SER A 40 25.92 1.42 -3.89
C SER A 40 24.72 0.47 -3.91
N LYS A 41 24.92 -0.76 -4.39
CA LYS A 41 23.93 -1.86 -4.26
C LYS A 41 23.76 -2.37 -2.81
N LEU A 42 24.21 -1.63 -1.79
CA LEU A 42 24.00 -1.96 -0.39
C LEU A 42 22.60 -1.52 0.03
N VAL A 43 21.76 -2.45 0.48
CA VAL A 43 20.41 -2.14 0.96
C VAL A 43 20.40 -1.78 2.45
N TYR A 44 19.38 -1.06 2.89
CA TYR A 44 19.07 -0.97 4.31
C TYR A 44 18.63 -2.33 4.89
N GLY A 45 19.17 -2.70 6.04
CA GLY A 45 18.95 -3.95 6.75
C GLY A 45 18.31 -3.76 8.12
N SER A 46 18.15 -4.87 8.85
CA SER A 46 17.54 -4.84 10.19
C SER A 46 18.40 -4.02 11.15
N GLY A 47 17.77 -3.13 11.91
CA GLY A 47 18.45 -2.21 12.83
C GLY A 47 18.86 -0.88 12.20
N ASP A 48 18.86 -0.76 10.88
CA ASP A 48 19.04 0.53 10.23
C ASP A 48 17.78 1.42 10.37
N THR A 49 17.98 2.73 10.32
CA THR A 49 16.89 3.71 10.24
C THR A 49 16.69 4.14 8.79
N ILE A 50 15.44 4.11 8.31
CA ILE A 50 15.05 4.55 6.97
C ILE A 50 14.06 5.72 7.05
N TYR A 51 14.18 6.64 6.09
CA TYR A 51 13.38 7.86 5.99
C TYR A 51 12.53 7.82 4.71
N ARG A 52 11.36 8.45 4.75
CA ARG A 52 10.43 8.54 3.60
C ARG A 52 9.86 9.96 3.42
N PRO A 53 10.70 11.01 3.30
CA PRO A 53 10.24 12.40 3.31
C PRO A 53 9.22 12.71 2.20
N LEU A 54 9.37 12.13 1.00
CA LEU A 54 8.39 12.31 -0.10
C LEU A 54 7.02 11.69 0.23
N LEU A 55 6.99 10.54 0.93
CA LEU A 55 5.73 10.02 1.47
C LEU A 55 5.19 10.95 2.54
N GLY A 56 6.05 11.50 3.41
CA GLY A 56 5.67 12.48 4.42
C GLY A 56 4.95 13.69 3.80
N GLN A 57 5.48 14.23 2.70
CA GLN A 57 4.87 15.31 1.93
C GLN A 57 3.52 14.90 1.33
N THR A 58 3.44 13.72 0.72
CA THR A 58 2.18 13.18 0.17
C THR A 58 1.11 13.08 1.27
N LEU A 59 1.47 12.54 2.44
CA LEU A 59 0.55 12.41 3.58
C LEU A 59 0.17 13.78 4.16
N ALA A 60 1.06 14.78 4.11
CA ALA A 60 0.75 16.13 4.56
C ALA A 60 -0.29 16.80 3.65
N ILE A 61 -0.15 16.67 2.33
CA ILE A 61 -1.14 17.16 1.37
C ILE A 61 -2.52 16.52 1.61
N VAL A 62 -2.57 15.20 1.80
CA VAL A 62 -3.83 14.49 2.10
C VAL A 62 -4.42 14.91 3.45
N ALA A 63 -3.57 15.16 4.46
CA ALA A 63 -4.03 15.62 5.77
C ALA A 63 -4.62 17.03 5.71
N GLU A 64 -4.06 17.92 4.89
CA GLU A 64 -4.52 19.31 4.73
C GLU A 64 -5.75 19.42 3.83
N LYS A 65 -5.75 18.74 2.68
CA LYS A 65 -6.76 18.88 1.62
C LYS A 65 -7.84 17.80 1.64
N GLY A 66 -7.69 16.78 2.49
CA GLY A 66 -8.59 15.63 2.58
C GLY A 66 -8.27 14.52 1.59
N PRO A 67 -9.02 13.39 1.64
CA PRO A 67 -8.72 12.19 0.86
C PRO A 67 -8.87 12.36 -0.65
N SER A 68 -9.72 13.29 -1.13
CA SER A 68 -9.89 13.55 -2.56
C SER A 68 -8.62 14.06 -3.22
N ALA A 69 -7.75 14.75 -2.48
CA ALA A 69 -6.48 15.25 -2.99
C ALA A 69 -5.53 14.16 -3.49
N PHE A 70 -5.74 12.89 -3.13
CA PHE A 70 -5.00 11.76 -3.70
C PHE A 70 -5.49 11.41 -5.12
N TYR A 71 -6.78 11.58 -5.39
CA TYR A 71 -7.45 11.18 -6.63
C TYR A 71 -7.62 12.35 -7.61
N GLU A 72 -7.43 13.59 -7.13
CA GLU A 72 -7.65 14.82 -7.88
C GLU A 72 -6.46 15.77 -7.69
N GLY A 73 -6.14 16.57 -8.72
CA GLY A 73 -5.14 17.63 -8.64
C GLY A 73 -3.69 17.13 -8.66
N GLU A 74 -2.80 17.83 -7.93
CA GLU A 74 -1.34 17.70 -8.09
C GLU A 74 -0.78 16.30 -7.78
N LEU A 75 -1.33 15.59 -6.79
CA LEU A 75 -0.88 14.23 -6.48
C LEU A 75 -1.33 13.24 -7.54
N SER A 76 -2.57 13.37 -8.03
CA SER A 76 -3.08 12.55 -9.14
C SER A 76 -2.21 12.73 -10.38
N ASP A 77 -1.80 13.96 -10.68
CA ASP A 77 -0.94 14.26 -11.83
C ASP A 77 0.42 13.59 -11.71
N ALA A 78 1.09 13.77 -10.56
CA ALA A 78 2.38 13.15 -10.30
C ALA A 78 2.30 11.61 -10.37
N ILE A 79 1.21 11.01 -9.87
CA ILE A 79 0.97 9.57 -9.96
C ILE A 79 0.83 9.11 -11.41
N CYS A 80 -0.02 9.77 -12.19
CA CYS A 80 -0.26 9.42 -13.58
C CYS A 80 0.99 9.59 -14.45
N GLU A 81 1.73 10.69 -14.27
CA GLU A 81 2.98 10.95 -14.98
C GLU A 81 4.02 9.87 -14.70
N GLU A 82 4.25 9.52 -13.43
CA GLU A 82 5.21 8.46 -13.07
C GLU A 82 4.78 7.10 -13.62
N ILE A 83 3.49 6.75 -13.55
CA ILE A 83 2.99 5.48 -14.08
C ILE A 83 3.17 5.41 -15.60
N GLN A 84 2.81 6.46 -16.32
CA GLN A 84 2.91 6.51 -17.79
C GLN A 84 4.36 6.55 -18.26
N ALA A 85 5.25 7.27 -17.55
CA ALA A 85 6.69 7.29 -17.82
C ALA A 85 7.33 5.90 -17.71
N ASN A 86 6.72 4.99 -16.94
CA ASN A 86 7.14 3.60 -16.79
C ASN A 86 6.29 2.60 -17.62
N GLY A 87 5.49 3.09 -18.58
CA GLY A 87 4.71 2.27 -19.51
C GLY A 87 3.37 1.76 -18.98
N GLY A 88 2.89 2.29 -17.86
CA GLY A 88 1.55 1.99 -17.35
C GLY A 88 0.45 2.78 -18.06
N ILE A 89 -0.80 2.37 -17.84
CA ILE A 89 -1.97 2.88 -18.57
C ILE A 89 -2.91 3.77 -17.74
N ILE A 90 -2.64 3.91 -16.44
CA ILE A 90 -3.48 4.71 -15.55
C ILE A 90 -3.35 6.19 -15.93
N ASN A 91 -4.48 6.86 -16.09
CA ASN A 91 -4.57 8.29 -16.37
C ASN A 91 -5.46 8.99 -15.33
N ARG A 92 -5.55 10.33 -15.44
CA ARG A 92 -6.29 11.15 -14.47
C ARG A 92 -7.75 10.74 -14.36
N ASN A 93 -8.41 10.45 -15.48
CA ASN A 93 -9.80 10.03 -15.49
C ASN A 93 -10.00 8.71 -14.72
N ASP A 94 -9.05 7.76 -14.76
CA ASP A 94 -9.13 6.53 -13.96
C ASP A 94 -9.13 6.80 -12.45
N LEU A 95 -8.37 7.80 -12.00
CA LEU A 95 -8.31 8.20 -10.59
C LEU A 95 -9.55 9.02 -10.19
N GLU A 96 -10.01 9.94 -11.03
CA GLU A 96 -11.19 10.79 -10.78
C GLU A 96 -12.49 9.98 -10.68
N ILE A 97 -12.68 8.96 -11.53
CA ILE A 97 -13.91 8.14 -11.50
C ILE A 97 -13.89 7.08 -10.40
N TYR A 98 -12.73 6.86 -9.76
CA TYR A 98 -12.59 5.87 -8.71
C TYR A 98 -13.32 6.29 -7.43
N HIS A 99 -14.09 5.37 -6.86
CA HIS A 99 -14.73 5.55 -5.57
C HIS A 99 -14.75 4.22 -4.81
N ALA A 100 -14.51 4.31 -3.49
CA ALA A 100 -14.66 3.16 -2.61
C ALA A 100 -16.12 2.72 -2.56
N ARG A 101 -16.38 1.43 -2.80
CA ARG A 101 -17.73 0.87 -2.76
C ARG A 101 -18.06 0.38 -1.36
N ILE A 102 -18.96 1.06 -0.68
CA ILE A 102 -19.50 0.62 0.60
C ILE A 102 -20.53 -0.48 0.34
N LYS A 103 -20.32 -1.65 0.92
CA LYS A 103 -21.22 -2.81 0.79
C LYS A 103 -21.45 -3.43 2.16
N PRO A 104 -22.65 -4.01 2.41
CA PRO A 104 -22.88 -4.79 3.62
C PRO A 104 -21.94 -6.00 3.67
N ALA A 105 -21.51 -6.36 4.87
CA ALA A 105 -20.77 -7.59 5.10
C ALA A 105 -21.64 -8.82 4.78
N ILE A 106 -21.01 -9.89 4.31
CA ILE A 106 -21.62 -11.22 4.25
C ILE A 106 -21.38 -11.93 5.57
N SER A 107 -22.24 -12.87 5.95
CA SER A 107 -22.11 -13.57 7.23
C SER A 107 -22.64 -14.99 7.20
N VAL A 108 -22.15 -15.81 8.14
CA VAL A 108 -22.72 -17.12 8.48
C VAL A 108 -22.91 -17.21 10.00
N SER A 109 -23.95 -17.93 10.42
CA SER A 109 -24.19 -18.26 11.82
C SER A 109 -23.73 -19.69 12.09
N LEU A 110 -23.02 -19.87 13.20
CA LEU A 110 -22.47 -21.14 13.66
C LEU A 110 -23.38 -21.79 14.73
N GLU A 111 -23.27 -23.10 14.95
CA GLU A 111 -24.05 -23.81 15.99
C GLU A 111 -23.77 -23.28 17.40
N SER A 112 -22.55 -22.77 17.61
CA SER A 112 -22.10 -22.09 18.83
C SER A 112 -22.79 -20.74 19.12
N ASN A 113 -23.82 -20.36 18.37
CA ASN A 113 -24.48 -19.04 18.41
C ASN A 113 -23.54 -17.86 18.09
N LEU A 114 -22.41 -18.12 17.43
CA LEU A 114 -21.53 -17.09 16.91
C LEU A 114 -21.93 -16.70 15.48
N THR A 115 -21.82 -15.42 15.16
CA THR A 115 -21.97 -14.93 13.78
C THR A 115 -20.62 -14.43 13.28
N VAL A 116 -20.16 -15.01 12.17
CA VAL A 116 -18.89 -14.63 11.54
C VAL A 116 -19.20 -13.75 10.31
N TYR A 117 -18.56 -12.58 10.25
CA TYR A 117 -18.71 -11.62 9.16
C TYR A 117 -17.51 -11.64 8.21
N GLY A 118 -17.74 -11.35 6.94
CA GLY A 118 -16.72 -11.28 5.91
C GLY A 118 -17.00 -10.17 4.88
N VAL A 119 -15.97 -9.80 4.13
CA VAL A 119 -16.03 -8.81 3.06
C VAL A 119 -16.68 -9.44 1.80
N PRO A 120 -17.70 -8.83 1.20
CA PRO A 120 -18.32 -9.40 -0.01
C PRO A 120 -17.34 -9.44 -1.20
N PRO A 121 -17.67 -10.17 -2.28
CA PRO A 121 -16.92 -10.13 -3.53
C PRO A 121 -16.61 -8.68 -3.99
N PRO A 122 -15.39 -8.41 -4.45
CA PRO A 122 -14.38 -9.36 -4.97
C PRO A 122 -13.42 -9.98 -3.91
N ALA A 123 -13.62 -9.73 -2.61
CA ALA A 123 -12.82 -10.39 -1.58
C ALA A 123 -13.17 -11.90 -1.45
N SER A 124 -12.25 -12.68 -0.90
CA SER A 124 -12.36 -14.15 -0.84
C SER A 124 -13.08 -14.69 0.40
N SER A 125 -13.62 -13.84 1.29
CA SER A 125 -14.15 -14.33 2.57
C SER A 125 -15.39 -15.20 2.40
N ALA A 126 -16.12 -15.12 1.28
CA ALA A 126 -17.23 -16.04 1.00
C ALA A 126 -16.79 -17.51 1.04
N ILE A 127 -15.59 -17.81 0.54
CA ILE A 127 -15.02 -19.17 0.57
C ILE A 127 -14.68 -19.56 2.00
N THR A 128 -14.03 -18.66 2.77
CA THR A 128 -13.71 -18.92 4.17
C THR A 128 -14.96 -19.15 5.02
N LEU A 129 -16.00 -18.34 4.84
CA LEU A 129 -17.26 -18.48 5.57
C LEU A 129 -17.97 -19.79 5.22
N LEU A 130 -17.91 -20.23 3.96
CA LEU A 130 -18.44 -21.53 3.54
C LEU A 130 -17.66 -22.68 4.20
N ILE A 131 -16.32 -22.62 4.20
CA ILE A 131 -15.49 -23.63 4.87
C ILE A 131 -15.85 -23.72 6.34
N LEU A 132 -15.95 -22.57 7.03
CA LEU A 132 -16.35 -22.53 8.43
C LEU A 132 -17.73 -23.15 8.63
N LYS A 133 -18.70 -22.85 7.77
CA LYS A 133 -20.06 -23.38 7.91
C LYS A 133 -20.19 -24.88 7.63
N VAL A 134 -19.29 -25.45 6.83
CA VAL A 134 -19.23 -26.90 6.56
C VAL A 134 -18.51 -27.64 7.68
N MET A 135 -17.55 -26.98 8.36
CA MET A 135 -16.78 -27.55 9.47
C MET A 135 -17.46 -27.42 10.84
N ASP A 136 -18.37 -26.45 10.95
CA ASP A 136 -19.27 -26.23 12.09
C ASP A 136 -20.21 -27.44 12.27
#